data_AF-A0A6B9G5T3-F1
#
_entry.id   AF-A0A6B9G5T3-F1
#
_cell.length_a   1.000
_cell.length_b   1.000
_cell.length_c   1.000
_cell.angle_alpha   90.00
_cell.angle_beta   90.00
_cell.angle_gamma   90.00
#
_symmetry.space_group_name_H-M   'P 1'
#
loop_
_entity.id
_entity.type
_entity.pdbx_description
1 polymer ?
#
loop_
_entity_poly.entity_id
_entity_poly.type
_entity_poly.pdbx_seq_one_letter_code
_entity_poly.pdbx_strand_id
1 'polypeptide(L)'
;MVLDNLAGTDPAAPESCQDGDRVIMASTSNVNSVDNPRPGSEEDVCNPTQAYPASKLAAEKGLRESGLNWSILRYCFVYGDHDGHLESLPQLATNAKLHPAQTLSMIHHRDIAAAMNIALTGEWDRQVVNLTDEAPTSLYELAALVGEKMESSSEPLANHWRLHADGSLARRLGFKPSVRTVYKTVEEGLL
;
A
#
# COMPACT_ATOMS: atom_id res chain seq x y z
N MET A 1 -8.79 16.07 7.56
CA MET A 1 -7.39 16.00 8.07
C MET A 1 -6.74 14.70 7.62
N VAL A 2 -5.44 14.70 7.31
CA VAL A 2 -4.71 13.48 6.95
C VAL A 2 -3.87 13.02 8.14
N LEU A 3 -4.00 11.74 8.52
CA LEU A 3 -3.18 11.12 9.56
C LEU A 3 -2.09 10.26 8.95
N ASP A 4 -0.85 10.50 9.37
CA ASP A 4 0.28 9.58 9.16
C ASP A 4 0.88 9.19 10.50
N ASN A 5 0.65 7.94 10.92
CA ASN A 5 1.33 7.36 12.07
C ASN A 5 2.66 6.73 11.63
N LEU A 6 3.75 7.32 12.08
CA LEU A 6 5.09 6.71 12.04
C LEU A 6 5.22 5.70 13.19
N ALA A 7 6.11 4.73 13.04
CA ALA A 7 6.31 3.69 14.06
C ALA A 7 6.62 4.32 15.43
N GLY A 8 5.76 4.04 16.43
CA GLY A 8 5.96 4.46 17.83
C GLY A 8 5.01 5.53 18.38
N THR A 9 4.07 6.06 17.60
CA THR A 9 3.04 7.00 18.09
C THR A 9 1.74 6.28 18.47
N ASP A 10 1.17 6.64 19.62
CA ASP A 10 -0.12 6.12 20.11
C ASP A 10 -1.24 6.48 19.11
N PRO A 11 -2.15 5.57 18.73
CA PRO A 11 -3.02 5.71 17.58
C PRO A 11 -4.24 6.64 17.77
N ALA A 12 -4.22 7.54 18.75
CA ALA A 12 -5.35 8.39 19.02
C ALA A 12 -5.68 9.27 17.80
N ALA A 13 -6.98 9.40 17.49
CA ALA A 13 -7.44 10.47 16.61
C ALA A 13 -6.93 11.80 17.20
N PRO A 14 -6.49 12.77 16.36
CA PRO A 14 -5.92 14.00 16.88
C PRO A 14 -6.92 14.67 17.81
N GLU A 15 -6.46 15.12 18.97
CA GLU A 15 -7.29 15.76 20.00
C GLU A 15 -8.07 16.98 19.48
N SER A 16 -7.70 17.49 18.29
CA SER A 16 -8.36 18.61 17.61
C SER A 16 -9.59 18.25 16.77
N CYS A 17 -9.89 16.96 16.55
CA CYS A 17 -11.02 16.55 15.73
C CYS A 17 -12.37 16.73 16.46
N GLN A 18 -13.36 17.29 15.76
CA GLN A 18 -14.72 17.47 16.24
C GLN A 18 -15.70 16.52 15.56
N ASP A 19 -16.90 16.38 16.14
CA ASP A 19 -18.00 15.64 15.53
C ASP A 19 -18.32 16.19 14.14
N GLY A 20 -18.28 15.31 13.14
CA GLY A 20 -18.49 15.66 11.73
C GLY A 20 -17.21 15.88 10.93
N ASP A 21 -16.04 15.98 11.56
CA ASP A 21 -14.77 16.05 10.84
C ASP A 21 -14.48 14.76 10.08
N ARG A 22 -13.93 14.93 8.87
CA ARG A 22 -13.43 13.84 8.04
C ARG A 22 -11.93 13.63 8.24
N VAL A 23 -11.57 12.39 8.59
CA VAL A 23 -10.19 11.95 8.77
C VAL A 23 -9.82 10.92 7.72
N ILE A 24 -8.78 11.18 6.95
CA ILE A 24 -8.24 10.21 6.00
C ILE A 24 -6.93 9.69 6.56
N MET A 25 -6.81 8.39 6.72
CA MET A 25 -5.60 7.75 7.26
C MET A 25 -4.79 7.12 6.13
N ALA A 26 -3.51 7.47 6.08
CA ALA A 26 -2.51 6.75 5.30
C ALA A 26 -2.08 5.49 6.06
N SER A 27 -2.51 4.34 5.54
CA SER A 27 -2.16 3.01 6.05
C SER A 27 -1.36 2.22 5.00
N THR A 28 -1.15 0.93 5.22
CA THR A 28 -0.33 0.06 4.37
C THR A 28 -1.02 -1.27 4.10
N SER A 29 -0.85 -1.84 2.91
CA SER A 29 -1.30 -3.20 2.60
C SER A 29 -0.45 -4.29 3.29
N ASN A 30 0.71 -3.93 3.86
CA ASN A 30 1.55 -4.86 4.63
C ASN A 30 0.91 -5.35 5.95
N VAL A 31 -0.30 -4.88 6.28
CA VAL A 31 -1.13 -5.46 7.35
C VAL A 31 -1.73 -6.82 6.98
N ASN A 32 -1.79 -7.12 5.69
CA ASN A 32 -2.34 -8.37 5.16
C ASN A 32 -1.50 -9.58 5.60
N SER A 33 -2.16 -10.73 5.77
CA SER A 33 -1.47 -11.97 6.09
C SER A 33 -0.57 -12.43 4.94
N VAL A 34 0.59 -13.00 5.29
CA VAL A 34 1.52 -13.60 4.34
C VAL A 34 0.96 -14.87 3.69
N ASP A 35 -0.01 -15.52 4.33
CA ASP A 35 -0.57 -16.82 3.92
C ASP A 35 -1.93 -16.68 3.21
N ASN A 36 -2.26 -15.48 2.73
CA ASN A 36 -3.51 -15.27 2.00
C ASN A 36 -3.58 -16.17 0.74
N PRO A 37 -4.75 -16.80 0.45
CA PRO A 37 -4.91 -17.70 -0.69
C PRO A 37 -5.22 -16.98 -2.01
N ARG A 38 -5.35 -15.65 -1.97
CA ARG A 38 -5.60 -14.72 -3.08
C ARG A 38 -5.03 -13.34 -2.71
N PRO A 39 -5.00 -12.34 -3.62
CA PRO A 39 -4.64 -10.97 -3.25
C PRO A 39 -5.44 -10.50 -2.01
N GLY A 40 -4.76 -9.80 -1.10
CA GLY A 40 -5.35 -9.39 0.17
C GLY A 40 -6.49 -8.39 -0.03
N SER A 41 -7.67 -8.74 0.45
CA SER A 41 -8.87 -7.90 0.47
C SER A 41 -8.95 -7.09 1.76
N GLU A 42 -9.67 -5.97 1.72
CA GLU A 42 -9.96 -5.13 2.89
C GLU A 42 -10.78 -5.85 3.97
N GLU A 43 -11.47 -6.93 3.59
CA GLU A 43 -12.26 -7.79 4.48
C GLU A 43 -11.44 -8.91 5.14
N ASP A 44 -10.22 -9.16 4.66
CA ASP A 44 -9.39 -10.26 5.17
C ASP A 44 -8.89 -9.95 6.59
N VAL A 45 -8.74 -11.02 7.38
CA VAL A 45 -8.13 -10.91 8.70
C VAL A 45 -6.66 -10.50 8.54
N CYS A 46 -6.33 -9.33 9.08
CA CYS A 46 -4.98 -8.81 9.08
C CYS A 46 -4.13 -9.50 10.16
N ASN A 47 -2.90 -9.89 9.82
CA ASN A 47 -1.99 -10.56 10.74
C ASN A 47 -0.52 -10.13 10.48
N PRO A 48 -0.19 -8.84 10.69
CA PRO A 48 1.15 -8.35 10.48
C PRO A 48 2.13 -8.92 11.51
N THR A 49 3.31 -9.34 11.05
CA THR A 49 4.38 -9.87 11.90
C THR A 49 5.45 -8.83 12.25
N GLN A 50 5.45 -7.69 11.56
CA GLN A 50 6.42 -6.60 11.76
C GLN A 50 5.80 -5.45 12.57
N ALA A 51 6.63 -4.73 13.33
CA ALA A 51 6.20 -3.64 14.20
C ALA A 51 5.53 -2.49 13.44
N TYR A 52 6.05 -2.11 12.27
CA TYR A 52 5.50 -1.00 11.49
C TYR A 52 4.07 -1.29 11.01
N PRO A 53 3.77 -2.37 10.26
CA PRO A 53 2.40 -2.68 9.87
C PRO A 53 1.48 -2.97 11.07
N ALA A 54 1.98 -3.57 12.16
CA ALA A 54 1.21 -3.75 13.38
C ALA A 54 0.76 -2.40 14.00
N SER A 55 1.64 -1.39 14.01
CA SER A 55 1.29 -0.04 14.48
C SER A 55 0.23 0.63 13.59
N LYS A 56 0.32 0.45 12.26
CA LYS A 56 -0.70 0.94 11.32
C LYS A 56 -2.03 0.25 11.56
N LEU A 57 -2.07 -1.08 11.73
CA LEU A 57 -3.30 -1.82 12.03
C LEU A 57 -3.94 -1.39 13.36
N ALA A 58 -3.14 -1.13 14.39
CA ALA A 58 -3.64 -0.59 15.66
C ALA A 58 -4.26 0.81 15.48
N ALA A 59 -3.65 1.65 14.63
CA ALA A 59 -4.18 2.96 14.25
C ALA A 59 -5.49 2.90 13.46
N GLU A 60 -5.60 1.95 12.53
CA GLU A 60 -6.87 1.68 11.85
C GLU A 60 -7.97 1.34 12.86
N LYS A 61 -7.68 0.47 13.84
CA LYS A 61 -8.64 0.09 14.87
C LYS A 61 -9.08 1.30 15.71
N GLY A 62 -8.13 2.08 16.23
CA GLY A 62 -8.44 3.27 17.04
C GLY A 62 -9.29 4.28 16.28
N LEU A 63 -8.97 4.55 15.02
CA LEU A 63 -9.76 5.46 14.18
C LEU A 63 -11.17 4.91 13.91
N ARG A 64 -11.32 3.60 13.67
CA ARG A 64 -12.62 2.97 13.44
C ARG A 64 -13.56 3.09 14.66
N GLU A 65 -12.99 3.01 15.84
CA GLU A 65 -13.67 3.09 17.14
C GLU A 65 -13.91 4.54 17.62
N SER A 66 -13.28 5.54 16.98
CA SER A 66 -13.31 6.95 17.42
C SER A 66 -14.66 7.68 17.27
N GLY A 67 -15.64 7.12 16.55
CA GLY A 67 -16.89 7.80 16.21
C GLY A 67 -16.78 8.84 15.09
N LEU A 68 -15.57 9.23 14.67
CA LEU A 68 -15.34 10.19 13.58
C LEU A 68 -15.76 9.63 12.22
N ASN A 69 -15.93 10.53 11.25
CA ASN A 69 -16.04 10.14 9.85
C ASN A 69 -14.63 9.88 9.30
N TRP A 70 -14.38 8.69 8.77
CA TRP A 70 -13.03 8.31 8.36
C TRP A 70 -12.98 7.55 7.03
N SER A 71 -11.83 7.63 6.37
CA SER A 71 -11.44 6.73 5.29
C SER A 71 -10.03 6.22 5.57
N ILE A 72 -9.80 4.91 5.43
CA ILE A 72 -8.48 4.31 5.64
C ILE A 72 -7.97 3.85 4.28
N LEU A 73 -6.86 4.40 3.83
CA LEU A 73 -6.28 4.08 2.54
C LEU A 73 -5.03 3.22 2.75
N ARG A 74 -5.09 1.95 2.38
CA ARG A 74 -3.97 1.01 2.49
C ARG A 74 -3.14 1.09 1.22
N TYR A 75 -2.01 1.79 1.28
CA TYR A 75 -1.10 1.89 0.15
C TYR A 75 -0.33 0.59 0.00
N CYS A 76 -0.24 0.10 -1.24
CA CYS A 76 0.75 -0.90 -1.60
C CYS A 76 2.14 -0.25 -1.70
N PHE A 77 3.10 -0.90 -2.35
CA PHE A 77 4.44 -0.32 -2.46
C PHE A 77 4.38 1.00 -3.23
N VAL A 78 4.68 2.10 -2.54
CA VAL A 78 4.63 3.44 -3.11
C VAL A 78 5.91 3.69 -3.90
N TYR A 79 5.75 4.26 -5.09
CA TYR A 79 6.85 4.74 -5.93
C TYR A 79 6.44 6.04 -6.62
N GLY A 80 7.42 6.74 -7.20
CA GLY A 80 7.21 7.86 -8.09
C GLY A 80 8.31 8.91 -7.98
N ASP A 81 8.09 10.03 -8.67
CA ASP A 81 9.11 11.06 -8.90
C ASP A 81 9.93 11.38 -7.64
N HIS A 82 11.23 11.08 -7.68
CA HIS A 82 12.23 11.42 -6.67
C HIS A 82 11.95 10.90 -5.24
N ASP A 83 11.24 9.77 -5.09
CA ASP A 83 10.94 9.20 -3.77
C ASP A 83 12.03 8.26 -3.23
N GLY A 84 12.88 7.70 -4.11
CA GLY A 84 14.01 6.83 -3.74
C GLY A 84 13.61 5.43 -3.26
N HIS A 85 12.31 5.12 -3.16
CA HIS A 85 11.86 3.86 -2.60
C HIS A 85 12.14 2.70 -3.54
N LEU A 86 11.91 2.90 -4.84
CA LEU A 86 12.11 1.86 -5.84
C LEU A 86 13.59 1.47 -5.94
N GLU A 87 14.51 2.42 -5.81
CA GLU A 87 15.96 2.20 -5.79
C GLU A 87 16.42 1.47 -4.53
N SER A 88 15.73 1.64 -3.41
CA SER A 88 16.03 0.91 -2.16
C SER A 88 15.52 -0.54 -2.16
N LEU A 89 14.53 -0.86 -3.02
CA LEU A 89 13.83 -2.13 -3.04
C LEU A 89 14.76 -3.36 -3.24
N PRO A 90 15.75 -3.36 -4.14
CA PRO A 90 16.61 -4.53 -4.35
C PRO A 90 17.42 -4.91 -3.11
N GLN A 91 17.94 -3.92 -2.39
CA GLN A 91 18.69 -4.14 -1.16
C GLN A 91 17.78 -4.65 -0.04
N LEU A 92 16.57 -4.09 0.09
CA LEU A 92 15.58 -4.54 1.06
C LEU A 92 15.12 -5.98 0.79
N ALA A 93 14.85 -6.31 -0.47
CA ALA A 93 14.47 -7.65 -0.92
C ALA A 93 15.55 -8.68 -0.61
N THR A 94 16.81 -8.36 -0.91
CA THR A 94 17.96 -9.21 -0.60
C THR A 94 18.12 -9.44 0.90
N ASN A 95 18.06 -8.37 1.70
CA ASN A 95 18.17 -8.46 3.16
C ASN A 95 17.04 -9.30 3.79
N ALA A 96 15.84 -9.20 3.24
CA ALA A 96 14.67 -9.98 3.65
C ALA A 96 14.62 -11.39 3.03
N LYS A 97 15.63 -11.77 2.22
CA LYS A 97 15.72 -13.05 1.50
C LYS A 97 14.44 -13.36 0.71
N LEU A 98 13.88 -12.35 0.06
CA LEU A 98 12.70 -12.53 -0.79
C LEU A 98 13.07 -13.28 -2.07
N HIS A 99 12.16 -14.14 -2.51
CA HIS A 99 12.32 -14.87 -3.75
C HIS A 99 12.24 -13.89 -4.95
N PRO A 100 13.09 -13.99 -5.98
CA PRO A 100 13.08 -13.06 -7.13
C PRO A 100 11.75 -13.06 -7.91
N ALA A 101 11.05 -14.20 -7.92
CA ALA A 101 9.71 -14.31 -8.52
C ALA A 101 8.57 -13.73 -7.66
N GLN A 102 8.86 -13.26 -6.45
CA GLN A 102 7.86 -12.54 -5.65
C GLN A 102 7.45 -11.29 -6.40
N THR A 103 6.16 -11.16 -6.69
CA THR A 103 5.56 -9.94 -7.22
C THR A 103 4.93 -9.15 -6.08
N LEU A 104 4.83 -7.84 -6.24
CA LEU A 104 4.15 -6.97 -5.30
C LEU A 104 3.21 -6.02 -6.03
N SER A 105 2.07 -5.74 -5.41
CA SER A 105 1.20 -4.63 -5.80
C SER A 105 1.92 -3.31 -5.52
N MET A 106 1.78 -2.34 -6.42
CA MET A 106 2.46 -1.06 -6.34
C MET A 106 1.46 0.08 -6.49
N ILE A 107 1.82 1.31 -6.14
CA ILE A 107 0.97 2.48 -6.39
C ILE A 107 1.84 3.72 -6.59
N HIS A 108 1.55 4.49 -7.63
CA HIS A 108 2.27 5.73 -7.89
C HIS A 108 1.77 6.86 -6.97
N HIS A 109 2.65 7.70 -6.44
CA HIS A 109 2.28 8.81 -5.55
C HIS A 109 1.25 9.80 -6.14
N ARG A 110 1.21 10.00 -7.48
CA ARG A 110 0.20 10.83 -8.15
C ARG A 110 -1.20 10.23 -8.02
N ASP A 111 -1.29 8.91 -8.07
CA ASP A 111 -2.55 8.21 -7.93
C ASP A 111 -3.00 8.14 -6.47
N ILE A 112 -2.07 8.18 -5.50
CA ILE A 112 -2.40 8.43 -4.09
C ILE A 112 -3.05 9.81 -3.95
N ALA A 113 -2.50 10.86 -4.58
CA ALA A 113 -3.10 12.19 -4.53
C ALA A 113 -4.51 12.21 -5.16
N ALA A 114 -4.72 11.50 -6.27
CA ALA A 114 -6.04 11.34 -6.87
C ALA A 114 -7.02 10.62 -5.94
N ALA A 115 -6.59 9.55 -5.28
CA ALA A 115 -7.39 8.80 -4.31
C ALA A 115 -7.74 9.65 -3.07
N MET A 116 -6.80 10.46 -2.57
CA MET A 116 -7.07 11.42 -1.50
C MET A 116 -8.17 12.40 -1.86
N ASN A 117 -8.18 12.91 -3.10
CA ASN A 117 -9.24 13.81 -3.56
C ASN A 117 -10.62 13.12 -3.57
N ILE A 118 -10.70 11.85 -3.94
CA ILE A 118 -11.95 11.07 -3.88
C ILE A 118 -12.38 10.86 -2.42
N ALA A 119 -11.45 10.46 -1.55
CA ALA A 119 -11.75 10.29 -0.13
C ALA A 119 -12.25 11.60 0.51
N LEU A 120 -11.68 12.75 0.11
CA LEU A 120 -12.08 14.07 0.58
C LEU A 120 -13.51 14.47 0.18
N THR A 121 -14.10 13.92 -0.88
CA THR A 121 -15.51 14.19 -1.22
C THR A 121 -16.47 13.41 -0.34
N GLY A 122 -16.04 12.25 0.18
CA GLY A 122 -16.83 11.41 1.09
C GLY A 122 -17.34 10.12 0.49
N GLU A 123 -17.01 9.87 -0.77
CA GLU A 123 -17.36 8.62 -1.45
C GLU A 123 -16.84 7.39 -0.68
N TRP A 124 -15.76 7.54 0.10
CA TRP A 124 -15.13 6.46 0.87
C TRP A 124 -15.31 6.61 2.38
N ASP A 125 -16.34 7.33 2.81
CA ASP A 125 -16.67 7.43 4.22
C ASP A 125 -16.94 6.05 4.82
N ARG A 126 -16.28 5.80 5.96
CA ARG A 126 -16.30 4.55 6.71
C ARG A 126 -15.80 3.33 5.91
N GLN A 127 -14.95 3.55 4.90
CA GLN A 127 -14.33 2.50 4.09
C GLN A 127 -12.84 2.34 4.40
N VAL A 128 -12.39 1.09 4.43
CA VAL A 128 -10.98 0.73 4.21
C VAL A 128 -10.84 0.43 2.73
N VAL A 129 -9.84 1.00 2.07
CA VAL A 129 -9.65 0.87 0.62
C VAL A 129 -8.18 0.56 0.34
N ASN A 130 -7.92 -0.56 -0.34
CA ASN A 130 -6.60 -0.88 -0.88
C ASN A 130 -6.33 -0.03 -2.12
N LEU A 131 -5.18 0.61 -2.19
CA LEU A 131 -4.72 1.34 -3.36
C LEU A 131 -3.55 0.63 -4.01
N THR A 132 -3.76 0.20 -5.25
CA THR A 132 -2.79 -0.45 -6.12
C THR A 132 -2.99 0.05 -7.54
N ASP A 133 -1.94 -0.01 -8.34
CA ASP A 133 -1.97 0.05 -9.79
C ASP A 133 -2.51 -1.27 -10.36
N GLU A 134 -2.43 -1.45 -11.68
CA GLU A 134 -3.08 -2.54 -12.40
C GLU A 134 -2.15 -3.75 -12.64
N ALA A 135 -0.86 -3.70 -12.25
CA ALA A 135 0.11 -4.73 -12.61
C ALA A 135 1.13 -5.01 -11.50
N PRO A 136 0.88 -6.03 -10.64
CA PRO A 136 1.89 -6.54 -9.75
C PRO A 136 3.16 -6.95 -10.51
N THR A 137 4.30 -6.41 -10.11
CA THR A 137 5.58 -6.55 -10.84
C THR A 137 6.59 -7.32 -9.99
N SER A 138 7.42 -8.15 -10.62
CA SER A 138 8.33 -9.04 -9.89
C SER A 138 9.53 -8.29 -9.31
N LEU A 139 10.04 -8.73 -8.16
CA LEU A 139 11.25 -8.15 -7.56
C LEU A 139 12.45 -8.21 -8.51
N TYR A 140 12.56 -9.31 -9.27
CA TYR A 140 13.60 -9.47 -10.29
C TYR A 140 13.54 -8.37 -11.36
N GLU A 141 12.34 -8.08 -11.85
CA GLU A 141 12.08 -7.06 -12.87
C GLU A 141 12.27 -5.66 -12.32
N LEU A 142 11.75 -5.37 -11.12
CA LEU A 142 11.90 -4.06 -10.48
C LEU A 142 13.37 -3.74 -10.18
N ALA A 143 14.18 -4.72 -9.79
CA ALA A 143 15.62 -4.53 -9.64
C ALA A 143 16.28 -4.12 -10.96
N ALA A 144 15.91 -4.76 -12.07
CA ALA A 144 16.44 -4.41 -13.38
C ALA A 144 16.04 -2.99 -13.83
N LEU A 145 14.82 -2.53 -13.49
CA LEU A 145 14.37 -1.17 -13.82
C LEU A 145 15.22 -0.08 -13.18
N VAL A 146 15.79 -0.32 -12.00
CA VAL A 146 16.69 0.62 -11.31
C VAL A 146 18.17 0.34 -11.56
N GLY A 147 18.49 -0.49 -12.55
CA GLY A 147 19.88 -0.81 -12.93
C GLY A 147 20.59 -1.80 -12.00
N GLU A 148 19.87 -2.41 -11.07
CA GLU A 148 20.40 -3.40 -10.13
C GLU A 148 20.19 -4.83 -10.64
N LYS A 149 20.88 -5.77 -10.01
CA LYS A 149 20.74 -7.21 -10.30
C LYS A 149 20.27 -7.95 -9.06
N MET A 150 19.28 -8.82 -9.24
CA MET A 150 18.86 -9.78 -8.23
C MET A 150 19.28 -11.18 -8.66
N GLU A 151 19.74 -12.01 -7.71
CA GLU A 151 20.05 -13.41 -8.00
C GLU A 151 18.78 -14.15 -8.48
N SER A 152 18.88 -14.86 -9.59
CA SER A 152 17.79 -15.66 -10.15
C SER A 152 17.61 -16.96 -9.36
N SER A 153 16.38 -17.48 -9.34
CA SER A 153 16.04 -18.76 -8.70
C SER A 153 14.98 -19.49 -9.51
N SER A 154 15.10 -20.83 -9.58
CA SER A 154 14.07 -21.73 -10.11
C SER A 154 13.27 -22.44 -9.01
N GLU A 155 13.58 -22.17 -7.75
CA GLU A 155 12.86 -22.76 -6.62
C GLU A 155 11.39 -22.31 -6.59
N PRO A 156 10.47 -23.15 -6.08
CA PRO A 156 9.08 -22.75 -5.93
C PRO A 156 8.90 -21.56 -4.97
N LEU A 157 8.05 -20.61 -5.36
CA LEU A 157 7.60 -19.54 -4.46
C LEU A 157 6.61 -20.12 -3.44
N ALA A 158 6.83 -19.92 -2.14
CA ALA A 158 5.93 -20.48 -1.12
C ALA A 158 4.63 -19.66 -0.97
N ASN A 159 4.76 -18.33 -0.85
CA ASN A 159 3.66 -17.43 -0.50
C ASN A 159 3.32 -16.53 -1.68
N HIS A 160 2.66 -17.08 -2.70
CA HIS A 160 2.42 -16.41 -3.98
C HIS A 160 1.74 -15.04 -3.86
N TRP A 161 0.77 -14.91 -2.95
CA TRP A 161 -0.03 -13.69 -2.78
C TRP A 161 0.51 -12.73 -1.72
N ARG A 162 1.65 -13.05 -1.10
CA ARG A 162 2.31 -12.11 -0.19
C ARG A 162 2.61 -10.82 -0.95
N LEU A 163 2.38 -9.66 -0.35
CA LEU A 163 2.53 -8.32 -0.97
C LEU A 163 1.52 -7.99 -2.10
N HIS A 164 0.50 -8.83 -2.33
CA HIS A 164 -0.59 -8.52 -3.24
C HIS A 164 -1.77 -7.93 -2.49
N ALA A 165 -2.42 -6.94 -3.09
CA ALA A 165 -3.69 -6.41 -2.63
C ALA A 165 -4.74 -6.47 -3.74
N ASP A 166 -5.99 -6.74 -3.36
CA ASP A 166 -7.11 -6.61 -4.27
C ASP A 166 -7.56 -5.13 -4.35
N GLY A 167 -7.36 -4.50 -5.52
CA GLY A 167 -7.83 -3.15 -5.82
C GLY A 167 -9.28 -3.07 -6.32
N SER A 168 -10.05 -4.17 -6.27
CA SER A 168 -11.41 -4.22 -6.83
C SER A 168 -12.37 -3.23 -6.16
N LEU A 169 -12.26 -3.01 -4.84
CA LEU A 169 -13.11 -2.06 -4.14
C LEU A 169 -12.83 -0.62 -4.59
N ALA A 170 -11.55 -0.21 -4.64
CA ALA A 170 -11.18 1.12 -5.13
C ALA A 170 -11.77 1.41 -6.52
N ARG A 171 -11.66 0.45 -7.45
CA ARG A 171 -12.24 0.57 -8.80
C ARG A 171 -13.76 0.72 -8.78
N ARG A 172 -14.45 -0.08 -7.96
CA ARG A 172 -15.91 0.02 -7.80
C ARG A 172 -16.33 1.39 -7.25
N LEU A 173 -15.51 1.96 -6.37
CA LEU A 173 -15.73 3.28 -5.76
C LEU A 173 -15.14 4.44 -6.59
N GLY A 174 -14.90 4.23 -7.89
CA GLY A 174 -14.57 5.28 -8.85
C GLY A 174 -13.08 5.60 -9.00
N PHE A 175 -12.20 4.95 -8.25
CA PHE A 175 -10.75 5.11 -8.43
C PHE A 175 -10.30 4.53 -9.77
N LYS A 176 -9.48 5.29 -10.50
CA LYS A 176 -8.84 4.86 -11.75
C LYS A 176 -7.39 5.34 -11.74
N PRO A 177 -6.40 4.44 -11.61
CA PRO A 177 -5.00 4.86 -11.62
C PRO A 177 -4.64 5.47 -12.98
N SER A 178 -4.04 6.65 -12.94
CA SER A 178 -3.47 7.31 -14.11
C SER A 178 -2.14 6.70 -14.49
N VAL A 179 -1.38 6.20 -13.50
CA VAL A 179 -0.15 5.43 -13.67
C VAL A 179 -0.47 3.96 -13.41
N ARG A 180 -0.82 3.25 -14.48
CA ARG A 180 -1.35 1.88 -14.39
C ARG A 180 -0.29 0.82 -14.12
N THR A 181 0.96 1.11 -14.44
CA THR A 181 2.10 0.21 -14.28
C THR A 181 3.36 1.03 -14.05
N VAL A 182 4.36 0.45 -13.39
CA VAL A 182 5.70 1.06 -13.26
C VAL A 182 6.36 1.33 -14.61
N TYR A 183 6.05 0.56 -15.65
CA TYR A 183 6.57 0.83 -17.00
C TYR A 183 6.12 2.15 -17.59
N LYS A 184 4.92 2.61 -17.24
CA LYS A 184 4.47 3.93 -17.69
C LYS A 184 5.39 5.03 -17.17
N THR A 185 5.89 4.92 -15.94
CA THR A 185 6.84 5.92 -15.42
C THR A 185 8.20 5.81 -16.10
N VAL A 186 8.65 4.59 -16.43
CA VAL A 186 9.88 4.39 -17.25
C VAL A 186 9.74 5.12 -18.59
N GLU A 187 8.63 4.91 -19.30
CA GLU A 187 8.36 5.49 -20.62
C GLU A 187 8.28 7.02 -20.59
N GLU A 188 7.71 7.57 -19.51
CA GLU A 188 7.53 9.00 -19.32
C GLU A 188 8.78 9.70 -18.69
N GLY A 189 9.79 8.94 -18.28
CA GLY A 189 10.99 9.48 -17.61
C GLY A 189 10.70 10.00 -16.20
N LEU A 190 9.78 9.34 -15.50
CA LEU A 190 9.18 9.72 -14.22
C LEU A 190 9.43 8.65 -13.12
N LEU A 191 10.53 7.91 -13.25
CA LEU A 191 10.92 6.94 -12.24
C LEU A 191 11.43 7.63 -10.97
#